data_AF-A0A976NXM7-F1
#
_entry.id   AF-A0A976NXM7-F1
#
_cell.length_a   1.000
_cell.length_b   1.000
_cell.length_c   1.000
_cell.angle_alpha   90.00
_cell.angle_beta   90.00
_cell.angle_gamma   90.00
#
_symmetry.space_group_name_H-M   'P 1'
#
loop_
_entity.id
_entity.type
_entity.pdbx_description
1 polymer ?
#
loop_
_entity_poly.entity_id
_entity_poly.type
_entity_poly.pdbx_seq_one_letter_code
_entity_poly.pdbx_strand_id
1 'polypeptide(L)'
;MYKPPNKFRYVFPMWSRLSEGIADIVAPEKGDKQECESHEQLQDRLSAVEAPSQHVSSNILKSDNEDDEQEQYICELERALLQRKKQNETLEAKIRELETERAEHQNPGRPLEAQITIERLDASQQQDGTLSNEGSRGQNLGHNQLEHELQQSQLKVTMIIVHSTAINAMQCQTHEEALVLMRKQLEELKAANETLQEHERVAHSRAAEYEQGYMTLLTEMETLKTTNEIKMATLLANKDEHACSIASQQIYDLEAQLATSEADKAVAQKDAERLQKDLNALEGVLHRFQMNSKVQKERVAAMEAALERAKQELQSHQAILEPSEGIANDYQRVLAKLAEKTRECEQLREALESSTMQYYSDREVLDKRLAAQLVVAYISSVQKSDVLHLMARMMDFTEEQKSRVGLCHPIEGNGGGGLISSILEFVAPEENAQAAVDPSTIGDKSFAEMLSEFLVDEAAKGK
;
A
#
# COMPACT_ATOMS: atom_id res chain seq x y z
N MET A 1 -14.57 -37.51 -21.89
CA MET A 1 -15.73 -37.54 -22.82
C MET A 1 -16.83 -36.69 -22.23
N TYR A 2 -17.05 -35.48 -22.74
CA TYR A 2 -18.33 -34.79 -22.82
C TYR A 2 -18.08 -33.49 -23.62
N LYS A 3 -18.60 -33.45 -24.84
CA LYS A 3 -18.63 -32.29 -25.75
C LYS A 3 -20.05 -31.73 -25.69
N PRO A 4 -20.22 -30.40 -25.73
CA PRO A 4 -21.24 -29.84 -26.61
C PRO A 4 -20.70 -28.53 -27.29
N PRO A 5 -21.44 -27.85 -28.18
CA PRO A 5 -21.08 -27.85 -29.59
C PRO A 5 -20.70 -26.46 -30.15
N ASN A 6 -19.92 -26.50 -31.22
CA ASN A 6 -19.75 -25.41 -32.18
C ASN A 6 -21.00 -25.22 -33.04
N LYS A 7 -21.38 -23.95 -33.28
CA LYS A 7 -22.07 -23.31 -34.43
C LYS A 7 -22.86 -22.11 -33.86
N PHE A 8 -22.66 -20.85 -34.25
CA PHE A 8 -22.65 -20.31 -35.62
C PHE A 8 -21.72 -19.10 -35.75
N ARG A 9 -20.91 -19.11 -36.81
CA ARG A 9 -20.46 -17.90 -37.50
C ARG A 9 -21.55 -17.53 -38.52
N TYR A 10 -22.04 -16.30 -38.49
CA TYR A 10 -22.36 -15.53 -39.69
C TYR A 10 -21.80 -14.12 -39.52
N VAL A 11 -21.07 -13.73 -40.55
CA VAL A 11 -20.36 -12.46 -40.76
C VAL A 11 -21.26 -11.58 -41.62
N PHE A 12 -21.29 -10.26 -41.40
CA PHE A 12 -21.20 -9.13 -42.36
C PHE A 12 -21.74 -7.80 -41.72
N PRO A 13 -21.38 -6.60 -42.22
CA PRO A 13 -20.59 -5.60 -41.49
C PRO A 13 -21.16 -4.17 -41.64
N MET A 14 -21.30 -3.39 -40.56
CA MET A 14 -21.74 -1.98 -40.70
C MET A 14 -21.01 -1.03 -39.76
N TRP A 15 -19.70 -1.18 -39.64
CA TRP A 15 -18.86 -0.31 -38.81
C TRP A 15 -17.71 0.29 -39.63
N SER A 16 -18.00 0.89 -40.78
CA SER A 16 -16.96 1.54 -41.60
C SER A 16 -17.42 2.77 -42.37
N ARG A 17 -18.28 3.65 -41.79
CA ARG A 17 -18.55 5.00 -42.35
C ARG A 17 -18.97 6.04 -41.30
N LEU A 18 -18.14 6.28 -40.29
CA LEU A 18 -18.32 7.45 -39.38
C LEU A 18 -17.00 7.96 -38.80
N SER A 19 -15.91 7.85 -39.57
CA SER A 19 -14.59 8.39 -39.20
C SER A 19 -14.13 9.53 -40.12
N GLU A 20 -15.06 10.24 -40.75
CA GLU A 20 -14.76 11.33 -41.68
C GLU A 20 -15.68 12.51 -41.35
N GLY A 21 -15.31 13.30 -40.34
CA GLY A 21 -16.11 14.46 -39.92
C GLY A 21 -15.88 15.04 -38.52
N ILE A 22 -14.84 14.64 -37.77
CA ILE A 22 -14.50 15.24 -36.45
C ILE A 22 -13.04 15.72 -36.44
N ALA A 23 -12.58 16.25 -37.58
CA ALA A 23 -11.26 16.84 -37.72
C ALA A 23 -11.36 18.35 -37.91
N ASP A 24 -11.98 19.08 -36.97
CA ASP A 24 -11.76 20.53 -36.87
C ASP A 24 -12.22 21.17 -35.54
N ILE A 25 -11.71 20.69 -34.40
CA ILE A 25 -11.66 21.53 -33.19
C ILE A 25 -10.23 21.51 -32.66
N VAL A 26 -9.53 22.60 -32.97
CA VAL A 26 -8.20 22.97 -32.54
C VAL A 26 -8.12 23.02 -31.01
N ALA A 27 -7.31 22.15 -30.42
CA ALA A 27 -6.80 22.29 -29.05
C ALA A 27 -5.36 22.85 -29.11
N PRO A 28 -4.94 23.72 -28.16
CA PRO A 28 -3.60 24.27 -28.17
C PRO A 28 -2.57 23.22 -27.74
N GLU A 29 -1.46 23.31 -28.45
CA GLU A 29 -0.18 22.62 -28.38
C GLU A 29 0.46 22.57 -26.97
N LYS A 30 0.94 21.39 -26.55
CA LYS A 30 2.36 21.08 -26.22
C LYS A 30 2.53 19.76 -25.45
N GLY A 31 3.42 18.91 -25.99
CA GLY A 31 4.37 18.00 -25.30
C GLY A 31 3.83 17.00 -24.27
N ASP A 32 4.39 15.84 -24.02
CA ASP A 32 5.49 15.07 -24.58
C ASP A 32 5.23 13.62 -24.12
N LYS A 33 5.74 12.68 -24.91
CA LYS A 33 5.87 11.23 -24.71
C LYS A 33 5.61 10.72 -23.29
N GLN A 34 4.54 9.92 -23.16
CA GLN A 34 4.20 9.14 -21.99
C GLN A 34 5.07 7.88 -21.94
N GLU A 35 6.18 7.93 -21.19
CA GLU A 35 6.86 6.73 -20.69
C GLU A 35 6.10 6.23 -19.45
N CYS A 36 5.98 4.91 -19.33
CA CYS A 36 5.29 4.23 -18.23
C CYS A 36 5.77 4.71 -16.86
N GLU A 37 4.94 5.50 -16.17
CA GLU A 37 5.16 5.85 -14.76
C GLU A 37 4.84 4.62 -13.88
N SER A 38 5.85 4.18 -13.12
CA SER A 38 5.80 3.08 -12.18
C SER A 38 5.01 3.46 -10.91
N HIS A 39 4.44 2.44 -10.28
CA HIS A 39 3.50 2.49 -9.16
C HIS A 39 3.95 3.32 -7.93
N GLU A 40 5.24 3.64 -7.82
CA GLU A 40 5.82 4.48 -6.75
C GLU A 40 5.53 5.97 -6.95
N GLN A 41 5.46 6.48 -8.18
CA GLN A 41 5.14 7.89 -8.44
C GLN A 41 3.68 8.24 -8.13
N LEU A 42 2.79 7.25 -8.16
CA LEU A 42 1.40 7.41 -7.71
C LEU A 42 1.29 7.45 -6.17
N GLN A 43 2.20 6.78 -5.46
CA GLN A 43 2.25 6.75 -3.99
C GLN A 43 2.73 8.08 -3.42
N ASP A 44 3.73 8.72 -4.05
CA ASP A 44 4.20 10.06 -3.67
C ASP A 44 3.17 11.15 -3.97
N ARG A 45 2.38 11.00 -5.05
CA ARG A 45 1.29 11.95 -5.37
C ARG A 45 0.08 11.81 -4.45
N LEU A 46 -0.17 10.63 -3.89
CA LEU A 46 -1.20 10.40 -2.87
C LEU A 46 -0.76 10.88 -1.48
N SER A 47 0.54 10.87 -1.19
CA SER A 47 1.10 11.39 0.07
C SER A 47 1.18 12.93 0.09
N ALA A 48 1.08 13.59 -1.07
CA ALA A 48 1.00 15.05 -1.20
C ALA A 48 -0.41 15.63 -1.06
N VAL A 49 -1.44 14.79 -0.89
CA VAL A 49 -2.83 15.19 -0.62
C VAL A 49 -3.16 14.85 0.83
N GLU A 50 -2.49 15.52 1.75
CA GLU A 50 -2.84 15.53 3.16
C GLU A 50 -3.62 16.82 3.45
N ALA A 51 -4.86 16.66 3.92
CA ALA A 51 -5.67 17.77 4.41
C ALA A 51 -5.01 18.39 5.66
N PRO A 52 -5.04 19.73 5.81
CA PRO A 52 -4.38 20.41 6.92
C PRO A 52 -5.00 20.03 8.26
N SER A 53 -4.20 19.40 9.12
CA SER A 53 -4.48 19.23 10.55
C SER A 53 -4.57 20.61 11.21
N GLN A 54 -5.61 20.81 12.00
CA GLN A 54 -5.85 22.01 12.79
C GLN A 54 -4.75 22.18 13.85
N HIS A 55 -3.69 22.92 13.50
CA HIS A 55 -2.87 23.61 14.49
C HIS A 55 -3.37 25.05 14.63
N VAL A 56 -3.82 25.35 15.84
CA VAL A 56 -4.17 26.69 16.31
C VAL A 56 -2.92 27.57 16.31
N SER A 57 -2.74 28.41 15.29
CA SER A 57 -2.35 29.82 15.42
C SER A 57 -1.99 30.47 14.08
N SER A 58 -2.57 31.66 13.89
CA SER A 58 -2.18 32.74 12.97
C SER A 58 -2.08 32.41 11.49
N ASN A 59 -3.16 32.65 10.74
CA ASN A 59 -3.16 33.41 9.48
C ASN A 59 -4.60 33.68 9.03
N ILE A 60 -5.20 34.71 9.63
CA ILE A 60 -6.31 35.46 9.05
C ILE A 60 -5.76 36.13 7.77
N LEU A 61 -6.54 36.16 6.67
CA LEU A 61 -6.36 36.93 5.40
C LEU A 61 -6.31 36.15 4.06
N LYS A 62 -6.92 34.95 3.94
CA LYS A 62 -7.08 34.32 2.60
C LYS A 62 -8.45 33.70 2.27
N SER A 63 -9.48 33.88 3.10
CA SER A 63 -10.83 33.34 2.80
C SER A 63 -11.75 34.31 2.05
N ASP A 64 -11.41 35.60 1.92
CA ASP A 64 -12.34 36.57 1.29
C ASP A 64 -12.51 36.35 -0.22
N ASN A 65 -11.49 35.84 -0.93
CA ASN A 65 -11.55 35.76 -2.40
C ASN A 65 -12.39 34.61 -2.95
N GLU A 66 -12.45 33.46 -2.28
CA GLU A 66 -13.20 32.30 -2.80
C GLU A 66 -14.71 32.44 -2.56
N ASP A 67 -15.09 33.04 -1.43
CA ASP A 67 -16.48 33.38 -1.14
C ASP A 67 -17.00 34.46 -2.11
N ASP A 68 -16.19 35.47 -2.44
CA ASP A 68 -16.51 36.51 -3.43
C ASP A 68 -16.69 35.93 -4.86
N GLU A 69 -15.86 34.96 -5.27
CA GLU A 69 -15.99 34.29 -6.57
C GLU A 69 -17.26 33.42 -6.66
N GLN A 70 -17.62 32.75 -5.57
CA GLN A 70 -18.83 31.93 -5.49
C GLN A 70 -20.10 32.80 -5.48
N GLU A 71 -20.09 33.92 -4.75
CA GLU A 71 -21.19 34.90 -4.78
C GLU A 71 -21.35 35.54 -6.16
N GLN A 72 -20.24 35.81 -6.85
CA GLN A 72 -20.27 36.35 -8.22
C GLN A 72 -20.87 35.34 -9.21
N TYR A 73 -20.50 34.06 -9.11
CA TYR A 73 -21.09 33.00 -9.95
C TYR A 73 -22.60 32.85 -9.71
N ILE A 74 -23.04 32.92 -8.44
CA ILE A 74 -24.47 32.87 -8.09
C ILE A 74 -25.20 34.07 -8.70
N CYS A 75 -24.64 35.27 -8.58
CA CYS A 75 -25.22 36.49 -9.17
C CYS A 75 -25.35 36.41 -10.70
N GLU A 76 -24.36 35.83 -11.38
CA GLU A 76 -24.39 35.64 -12.83
C GLU A 76 -25.43 34.59 -13.24
N LEU A 77 -25.56 33.50 -12.48
CA LEU A 77 -26.55 32.45 -12.71
C LEU A 77 -27.97 32.98 -12.52
N GLU A 78 -28.22 33.79 -11.50
CA GLU A 78 -29.51 34.43 -11.26
C GLU A 78 -29.90 35.37 -12.41
N ARG A 79 -28.97 36.19 -12.91
CA ARG A 79 -29.20 37.05 -14.08
C ARG A 79 -29.53 36.23 -15.33
N ALA A 80 -28.82 35.13 -15.57
CA ALA A 80 -29.07 34.25 -16.71
C ALA A 80 -30.46 33.59 -16.62
N LEU A 81 -30.86 33.14 -15.43
CA LEU A 81 -32.17 32.56 -15.18
C LEU A 81 -33.30 33.58 -15.37
N LEU A 82 -33.13 34.80 -14.87
CA LEU A 82 -34.07 35.92 -15.09
C LEU A 82 -34.21 36.26 -16.57
N GLN A 83 -33.11 36.29 -17.33
CA GLN A 83 -33.14 36.55 -18.76
C GLN A 83 -33.87 35.42 -19.52
N ARG A 84 -33.63 34.16 -19.15
CA ARG A 84 -34.31 33.00 -19.76
C ARG A 84 -35.79 32.97 -19.41
N LYS A 85 -36.17 33.34 -18.19
CA LYS A 85 -37.57 33.50 -17.78
C LYS A 85 -38.28 34.56 -18.62
N LYS A 86 -37.67 35.73 -18.83
CA LYS A 86 -38.22 36.80 -19.68
C LYS A 86 -38.38 36.35 -21.15
N GLN A 87 -37.42 35.58 -21.67
CA GLN A 87 -37.52 34.98 -23.01
C GLN A 87 -38.69 33.99 -23.09
N ASN A 88 -38.86 33.13 -22.09
CA ASN A 88 -39.97 32.18 -22.02
C ASN A 88 -41.32 32.89 -21.93
N GLU A 89 -41.47 33.92 -21.09
CA GLU A 89 -42.69 34.74 -21.00
C GLU A 89 -43.02 35.39 -22.35
N THR A 90 -42.01 35.82 -23.11
CA THR A 90 -42.19 36.38 -24.46
C THR A 90 -42.64 35.32 -25.47
N LEU A 91 -42.08 34.11 -25.39
CA LEU A 91 -42.48 32.99 -26.24
C LEU A 91 -43.90 32.52 -25.90
N GLU A 92 -44.26 32.45 -24.62
CA GLU A 92 -45.62 32.13 -24.17
C GLU A 92 -46.65 33.17 -24.62
N ALA A 93 -46.27 34.46 -24.67
CA ALA A 93 -47.13 35.50 -25.23
C ALA A 93 -47.36 35.30 -26.74
N LYS A 94 -46.30 34.98 -27.51
CA LYS A 94 -46.41 34.65 -28.93
C LYS A 94 -47.24 33.40 -29.20
N ILE A 95 -47.11 32.36 -28.36
CA ILE A 95 -47.92 31.15 -28.48
C ILE A 95 -49.40 31.49 -28.30
N ARG A 96 -49.75 32.30 -27.29
CA ARG A 96 -51.14 32.77 -27.09
C ARG A 96 -51.67 33.59 -28.27
N GLU A 97 -50.84 34.46 -28.85
CA GLU A 97 -51.19 35.24 -30.05
C GLU A 97 -51.46 34.34 -31.26
N LEU A 98 -50.58 33.36 -31.51
CA LEU A 98 -50.76 32.37 -32.59
C LEU A 98 -51.98 31.47 -32.36
N GLU A 99 -52.29 31.13 -31.11
CA GLU A 99 -53.52 30.39 -30.76
C GLU A 99 -54.77 31.23 -31.03
N THR A 100 -54.74 32.54 -30.76
CA THR A 100 -55.84 33.44 -31.12
C THR A 100 -56.02 33.59 -32.64
N GLU A 101 -54.92 33.77 -33.40
CA GLU A 101 -54.97 33.81 -34.87
C GLU A 101 -55.49 32.48 -35.46
N ARG A 102 -55.07 31.34 -34.88
CA ARG A 102 -55.56 30.03 -35.28
C ARG A 102 -57.05 29.85 -34.98
N ALA A 103 -57.54 30.35 -33.86
CA ALA A 103 -58.96 30.32 -33.50
C ALA A 103 -59.80 31.21 -34.44
N GLU A 104 -59.26 32.34 -34.90
CA GLU A 104 -59.89 33.20 -35.92
C GLU A 104 -59.92 32.51 -37.30
N HIS A 105 -58.87 31.79 -37.68
CA HIS A 105 -58.82 31.05 -38.95
C HIS A 105 -59.63 29.73 -38.95
N GLN A 106 -59.90 29.12 -37.79
CA GLN A 106 -60.67 27.87 -37.70
C GLN A 106 -62.19 28.06 -37.62
N ASN A 107 -62.71 29.29 -37.69
CA ASN A 107 -64.15 29.56 -37.71
C ASN A 107 -64.65 30.19 -39.03
N PRO A 108 -64.62 29.48 -40.18
CA PRO A 108 -65.32 29.93 -41.38
C PRO A 108 -66.81 29.56 -41.26
N GLY A 109 -67.56 30.39 -40.54
CA GLY A 109 -69.02 30.32 -40.49
C GLY A 109 -69.67 30.82 -41.79
N ARG A 110 -70.02 29.85 -42.67
CA ARG A 110 -70.94 29.90 -43.83
C ARG A 110 -70.51 30.57 -45.15
N PRO A 111 -70.75 29.88 -46.29
CA PRO A 111 -70.73 30.45 -47.63
C PRO A 111 -72.11 31.04 -47.98
N LEU A 112 -72.13 32.31 -48.36
CA LEU A 112 -73.21 32.91 -49.13
C LEU A 112 -72.56 33.48 -50.38
N GLU A 113 -73.27 33.40 -51.51
CA GLU A 113 -72.89 33.93 -52.83
C GLU A 113 -72.17 32.96 -53.78
N ALA A 114 -72.87 31.89 -54.15
CA ALA A 114 -72.74 31.27 -55.49
C ALA A 114 -73.99 30.44 -55.84
N GLN A 115 -75.16 31.08 -55.88
CA GLN A 115 -76.38 30.43 -56.40
C GLN A 115 -77.20 31.42 -57.24
N ILE A 116 -76.57 31.83 -58.32
CA ILE A 116 -77.12 32.50 -59.51
C ILE A 116 -76.38 31.74 -60.62
N THR A 117 -76.93 30.81 -61.42
CA THR A 117 -78.01 30.95 -62.40
C THR A 117 -78.18 29.57 -63.06
N ILE A 118 -79.21 28.78 -62.72
CA ILE A 118 -79.72 27.68 -63.57
C ILE A 118 -81.22 27.58 -63.32
N GLU A 119 -81.99 28.47 -63.94
CA GLU A 119 -83.45 28.32 -64.14
C GLU A 119 -83.94 29.47 -65.03
N ARG A 120 -83.68 29.36 -66.34
CA ARG A 120 -84.44 30.11 -67.36
C ARG A 120 -84.21 29.52 -68.74
N LEU A 121 -84.97 28.49 -69.09
CA LEU A 121 -85.26 28.08 -70.47
C LEU A 121 -86.42 27.08 -70.43
N ASP A 122 -87.62 27.58 -70.21
CA ASP A 122 -88.88 26.93 -70.58
C ASP A 122 -90.01 27.94 -70.43
N ALA A 123 -90.21 28.76 -71.48
CA ALA A 123 -91.45 29.47 -71.80
C ALA A 123 -91.23 30.36 -73.04
N SER A 124 -91.37 29.80 -74.24
CA SER A 124 -91.86 30.54 -75.41
C SER A 124 -92.45 29.56 -76.42
N GLN A 125 -93.51 28.89 -75.99
CA GLN A 125 -94.54 28.36 -76.87
C GLN A 125 -95.76 29.25 -76.66
N GLN A 126 -96.32 29.72 -77.77
CA GLN A 126 -97.64 30.34 -77.97
C GLN A 126 -97.65 31.81 -78.39
N GLN A 127 -98.44 32.01 -79.45
CA GLN A 127 -98.86 33.23 -80.14
C GLN A 127 -97.83 33.72 -81.16
N ASP A 128 -98.15 33.81 -82.46
CA ASP A 128 -99.37 34.44 -82.96
C ASP A 128 -99.83 33.80 -84.28
N GLY A 129 -101.13 33.54 -84.37
CA GLY A 129 -101.81 33.17 -85.59
C GLY A 129 -102.43 34.41 -86.19
N THR A 130 -102.20 34.66 -87.48
CA THR A 130 -103.13 35.47 -88.25
C THR A 130 -103.26 34.90 -89.65
N LEU A 131 -104.46 34.37 -89.89
CA LEU A 131 -105.00 33.95 -91.16
C LEU A 131 -104.94 35.13 -92.15
N SER A 132 -104.56 34.85 -93.40
CA SER A 132 -105.30 35.42 -94.50
C SER A 132 -105.33 34.46 -95.68
N ASN A 133 -106.56 34.20 -96.11
CA ASN A 133 -107.02 33.25 -97.10
C ASN A 133 -107.52 34.08 -98.28
N GLU A 134 -106.90 33.98 -99.45
CA GLU A 134 -107.54 34.33 -100.71
C GLU A 134 -107.20 33.30 -101.79
N GLY A 135 -108.20 32.48 -102.11
CA GLY A 135 -108.83 32.55 -103.42
C GLY A 135 -107.96 32.32 -104.66
N SER A 136 -107.96 31.05 -105.10
CA SER A 136 -108.29 30.66 -106.47
C SER A 136 -107.30 30.88 -107.63
N ARG A 137 -106.92 29.70 -108.18
CA ARG A 137 -107.03 29.33 -109.60
C ARG A 137 -105.89 29.77 -110.52
N GLY A 138 -104.89 28.90 -110.64
CA GLY A 138 -103.91 28.88 -111.73
C GLY A 138 -103.29 27.50 -111.89
N GLN A 139 -103.45 26.90 -113.06
CA GLN A 139 -103.13 25.51 -113.39
C GLN A 139 -101.63 25.28 -113.65
N ASN A 140 -101.14 24.08 -113.28
CA ASN A 140 -100.13 23.30 -114.00
C ASN A 140 -98.74 23.91 -114.32
N LEU A 141 -98.18 24.74 -113.43
CA LEU A 141 -96.73 25.03 -113.39
C LEU A 141 -96.09 24.85 -112.00
N GLY A 142 -96.88 24.55 -110.95
CA GLY A 142 -96.41 24.53 -109.57
C GLY A 142 -95.75 23.23 -109.09
N HIS A 143 -95.95 22.09 -109.75
CA HIS A 143 -95.44 20.81 -109.23
C HIS A 143 -93.91 20.70 -109.28
N ASN A 144 -93.31 21.03 -110.43
CA ASN A 144 -91.85 21.07 -110.59
C ASN A 144 -91.19 22.16 -109.72
N GLN A 145 -91.92 23.25 -109.44
CA GLN A 145 -91.44 24.37 -108.63
C GLN A 145 -91.52 24.07 -107.13
N LEU A 146 -92.59 23.42 -106.67
CA LEU A 146 -92.72 22.90 -105.30
C LEU A 146 -91.72 21.76 -105.03
N GLU A 147 -91.47 20.88 -106.00
CA GLU A 147 -90.43 19.85 -105.87
C GLU A 147 -89.03 20.49 -105.77
N HIS A 148 -88.75 21.52 -106.56
CA HIS A 148 -87.50 22.27 -106.48
C HIS A 148 -87.34 23.02 -105.15
N GLU A 149 -88.40 23.67 -104.65
CA GLU A 149 -88.40 24.34 -103.34
C GLU A 149 -88.30 23.35 -102.18
N LEU A 150 -88.92 22.17 -102.28
CA LEU A 150 -88.80 21.09 -101.32
C LEU A 150 -87.37 20.53 -101.31
N GLN A 151 -86.77 20.27 -102.48
CA GLN A 151 -85.37 19.85 -102.58
C GLN A 151 -84.42 20.91 -102.04
N GLN A 152 -84.64 22.19 -102.35
CA GLN A 152 -83.84 23.30 -101.82
C GLN A 152 -83.98 23.45 -100.31
N SER A 153 -85.19 23.29 -99.76
CA SER A 153 -85.46 23.30 -98.32
C SER A 153 -84.83 22.09 -97.63
N GLN A 154 -84.93 20.89 -98.23
CA GLN A 154 -84.27 19.68 -97.74
C GLN A 154 -82.74 19.83 -97.72
N LEU A 155 -82.14 20.44 -98.75
CA LEU A 155 -80.71 20.75 -98.77
C LEU A 155 -80.32 21.74 -97.67
N LYS A 156 -81.13 22.79 -97.43
CA LYS A 156 -80.90 23.75 -96.33
C LYS A 156 -81.01 23.09 -94.96
N VAL A 157 -82.03 22.26 -94.73
CA VAL A 157 -82.19 21.50 -93.49
C VAL A 157 -81.04 20.53 -93.30
N THR A 158 -80.65 19.80 -94.35
CA THR A 158 -79.49 18.90 -94.31
C THR A 158 -78.21 19.67 -93.98
N MET A 159 -78.01 20.85 -94.57
CA MET A 159 -76.86 21.71 -94.26
C MET A 159 -76.87 22.21 -92.81
N ILE A 160 -78.02 22.61 -92.27
CA ILE A 160 -78.15 23.02 -90.87
C ILE A 160 -77.88 21.85 -89.93
N ILE A 161 -78.41 20.66 -90.24
CA ILE A 161 -78.15 19.44 -89.47
C ILE A 161 -76.65 19.12 -89.49
N VAL A 162 -76.01 19.13 -90.67
CA VAL A 162 -74.56 18.89 -90.81
C VAL A 162 -73.72 19.93 -90.06
N HIS A 163 -74.12 21.20 -90.09
CA HIS A 163 -73.42 22.25 -89.34
C HIS A 163 -73.60 22.09 -87.83
N SER A 164 -74.81 21.79 -87.36
CA SER A 164 -75.10 21.54 -85.94
C SER A 164 -74.40 20.29 -85.44
N THR A 165 -74.35 19.21 -86.22
CA THR A 165 -73.61 18.00 -85.84
C THR A 165 -72.10 18.25 -85.80
N ALA A 166 -71.55 19.05 -86.72
CA ALA A 166 -70.14 19.45 -86.69
C ALA A 166 -69.79 20.29 -85.46
N ILE A 167 -70.63 21.27 -85.09
CA ILE A 167 -70.43 22.07 -83.86
C ILE A 167 -70.47 21.18 -82.62
N ASN A 168 -71.48 20.31 -82.52
CA ASN A 168 -71.60 19.39 -81.38
C ASN A 168 -70.42 18.43 -81.31
N ALA A 169 -69.92 17.93 -82.45
CA ALA A 169 -68.74 17.07 -82.49
C ALA A 169 -67.47 17.79 -82.00
N MET A 170 -67.25 19.05 -82.40
CA MET A 170 -66.13 19.86 -81.90
C MET A 170 -66.27 20.12 -80.39
N GLN A 171 -67.46 20.44 -79.90
CA GLN A 171 -67.70 20.62 -78.47
C GLN A 171 -67.43 19.34 -77.68
N CYS A 172 -67.92 18.19 -78.14
CA CYS A 172 -67.62 16.90 -77.56
C CYS A 172 -66.11 16.62 -77.53
N GLN A 173 -65.39 16.91 -78.61
CA GLN A 173 -63.94 16.75 -78.67
C GLN A 173 -63.22 17.65 -77.65
N THR A 174 -63.54 18.94 -77.57
CA THR A 174 -62.92 19.84 -76.58
C THR A 174 -63.21 19.42 -75.15
N HIS A 175 -64.41 18.89 -74.88
CA HIS A 175 -64.77 18.37 -73.57
C HIS A 175 -63.99 17.09 -73.25
N GLU A 176 -63.82 16.20 -74.23
CA GLU A 176 -63.03 14.98 -74.09
C GLU A 176 -61.55 15.31 -73.80
N GLU A 177 -60.96 16.27 -74.52
CA GLU A 177 -59.61 16.76 -74.28
C GLU A 177 -59.45 17.34 -72.86
N ALA A 178 -60.43 18.12 -72.38
CA ALA A 178 -60.45 18.64 -71.02
C ALA A 178 -60.56 17.52 -69.97
N LEU A 179 -61.38 16.50 -70.21
CA LEU A 179 -61.49 15.33 -69.34
C LEU A 179 -60.18 14.54 -69.28
N VAL A 180 -59.48 14.37 -70.40
CA VAL A 180 -58.16 13.73 -70.45
C VAL A 180 -57.14 14.52 -69.64
N LEU A 181 -57.12 15.85 -69.78
CA LEU A 181 -56.22 16.72 -69.00
C LEU A 181 -56.51 16.62 -67.50
N MET A 182 -57.78 16.69 -67.10
CA MET A 182 -58.16 16.55 -65.68
C MET A 182 -57.82 15.17 -65.13
N ARG A 183 -58.01 14.08 -65.91
CA ARG A 183 -57.58 12.74 -65.50
C ARG A 183 -56.08 12.67 -65.27
N LYS A 184 -55.27 13.25 -66.18
CA LYS A 184 -53.82 13.32 -66.02
C LYS A 184 -53.43 14.09 -64.74
N GLN A 185 -54.05 15.23 -64.47
CA GLN A 185 -53.81 16.00 -63.25
C GLN A 185 -54.20 15.21 -61.98
N LEU A 186 -55.32 14.47 -62.01
CA LEU A 186 -55.73 13.61 -60.91
C LEU A 186 -54.73 12.46 -60.68
N GLU A 187 -54.19 11.86 -61.75
CA GLU A 187 -53.14 10.84 -61.65
C GLU A 187 -51.83 11.41 -61.07
N GLU A 188 -51.41 12.61 -61.50
CA GLU A 188 -50.24 13.30 -60.96
C GLU A 188 -50.42 13.65 -59.47
N LEU A 189 -51.57 14.20 -59.09
CA LEU A 189 -51.89 14.50 -57.69
C LEU A 189 -51.96 13.24 -56.83
N LYS A 190 -52.52 12.15 -57.38
CA LYS A 190 -52.56 10.85 -56.69
C LYS A 190 -51.14 10.32 -56.44
N ALA A 191 -50.27 10.36 -57.46
CA ALA A 191 -48.88 9.95 -57.31
C ALA A 191 -48.13 10.82 -56.29
N ALA A 192 -48.35 12.15 -56.29
CA ALA A 192 -47.76 13.05 -55.30
C ALA A 192 -48.27 12.79 -53.87
N ASN A 193 -49.54 12.40 -53.72
CA ASN A 193 -50.09 12.05 -52.41
C ASN A 193 -49.51 10.72 -51.91
N GLU A 194 -49.35 9.73 -52.77
CA GLU A 194 -48.71 8.45 -52.43
C GLU A 194 -47.26 8.65 -51.98
N THR A 195 -46.48 9.51 -52.64
CA THR A 195 -45.10 9.82 -52.21
C THR A 195 -45.06 10.56 -50.89
N LEU A 196 -45.96 11.53 -50.65
CA LEU A 196 -46.06 12.23 -49.37
C LEU A 196 -46.43 11.29 -48.23
N GLN A 197 -47.37 10.37 -48.45
CA GLN A 197 -47.74 9.35 -47.46
C GLN A 197 -46.55 8.44 -47.11
N GLU A 198 -45.76 8.03 -48.10
CA GLU A 198 -44.56 7.24 -47.84
C GLU A 198 -43.50 8.05 -47.07
N HIS A 199 -43.31 9.34 -47.39
CA HIS A 199 -42.43 10.22 -46.62
C HIS A 199 -42.90 10.39 -45.17
N GLU A 200 -44.20 10.55 -44.95
CA GLU A 200 -44.77 10.62 -43.61
C GLU A 200 -44.55 9.32 -42.84
N ARG A 201 -44.78 8.16 -43.46
CA ARG A 201 -44.53 6.84 -42.86
C ARG A 201 -43.06 6.68 -42.46
N VAL A 202 -42.12 7.08 -43.32
CA VAL A 202 -40.69 7.03 -43.04
C VAL A 202 -40.31 8.01 -41.91
N ALA A 203 -40.88 9.22 -41.91
CA ALA A 203 -40.64 10.21 -40.86
C ALA A 203 -41.12 9.70 -39.49
N HIS A 204 -42.32 9.11 -39.42
CA HIS A 204 -42.83 8.48 -38.20
C HIS A 204 -41.98 7.30 -37.75
N SER A 205 -41.55 6.43 -38.68
CA SER A 205 -40.63 5.32 -38.37
C SER A 205 -39.33 5.82 -37.74
N ARG A 206 -38.74 6.87 -38.33
CA ARG A 206 -37.50 7.48 -37.83
C ARG A 206 -37.70 8.20 -36.50
N ALA A 207 -38.84 8.85 -36.30
CA ALA A 207 -39.19 9.46 -35.01
C ALA A 207 -39.31 8.39 -33.91
N ALA A 208 -39.93 7.25 -34.21
CA ALA A 208 -40.04 6.12 -33.29
C ALA A 208 -38.66 5.52 -32.95
N GLU A 209 -37.76 5.40 -33.92
CA GLU A 209 -36.37 4.97 -33.67
C GLU A 209 -35.63 5.93 -32.73
N TYR A 210 -35.79 7.24 -32.92
CA TYR A 210 -35.18 8.23 -32.03
C TYR A 210 -35.79 8.18 -30.63
N GLU A 211 -37.11 8.10 -30.51
CA GLU A 211 -37.80 7.96 -29.22
C GLU A 211 -37.31 6.71 -28.48
N GLN A 212 -37.21 5.57 -29.17
CA GLN A 212 -36.67 4.34 -28.60
C GLN A 212 -35.20 4.50 -28.16
N GLY A 213 -34.38 5.18 -28.97
CA GLY A 213 -32.99 5.50 -28.62
C GLY A 213 -32.88 6.36 -27.36
N TYR A 214 -33.71 7.41 -27.25
CA TYR A 214 -33.76 8.27 -26.07
C TYR A 214 -34.22 7.50 -24.82
N MET A 215 -35.24 6.66 -24.94
CA MET A 215 -35.71 5.84 -23.82
C MET A 215 -34.64 4.84 -23.36
N THR A 216 -33.94 4.20 -24.30
CA THR A 216 -32.84 3.28 -23.98
C THR A 216 -31.73 4.03 -23.24
N LEU A 217 -31.29 5.17 -23.76
CA LEU A 217 -30.26 6.00 -23.14
C LEU A 217 -30.68 6.49 -21.74
N LEU A 218 -31.95 6.84 -21.55
CA LEU A 218 -32.48 7.24 -20.25
C LEU A 218 -32.38 6.09 -19.24
N THR A 219 -32.79 4.88 -19.63
CA THR A 219 -32.66 3.70 -18.76
C THR A 219 -31.21 3.36 -18.45
N GLU A 220 -30.30 3.46 -19.43
CA GLU A 220 -28.86 3.27 -19.20
C GLU A 220 -28.31 4.31 -18.23
N MET A 221 -28.70 5.58 -18.37
CA MET A 221 -28.29 6.65 -17.45
C MET A 221 -28.80 6.40 -16.02
N GLU A 222 -30.03 5.93 -15.85
CA GLU A 222 -30.59 5.57 -14.54
C GLU A 222 -29.86 4.38 -13.90
N THR A 223 -29.52 3.35 -14.70
CA THR A 223 -28.71 2.22 -14.21
C THR A 223 -27.29 2.63 -13.85
N LEU A 224 -26.66 3.53 -14.62
CA LEU A 224 -25.34 4.07 -14.29
C LEU A 224 -25.38 4.95 -13.04
N LYS A 225 -26.42 5.75 -12.87
CA LYS A 225 -26.62 6.57 -11.68
C LYS A 225 -26.75 5.70 -10.43
N THR A 226 -27.65 4.72 -10.45
CA THR A 226 -27.86 3.81 -9.31
C THR A 226 -26.62 2.98 -8.99
N THR A 227 -25.90 2.48 -10.01
CA THR A 227 -24.64 1.76 -9.78
C THR A 227 -23.53 2.66 -9.24
N ASN A 228 -23.47 3.93 -9.63
CA ASN A 228 -22.52 4.90 -9.08
C ASN A 228 -22.86 5.21 -7.61
N GLU A 229 -24.12 5.49 -7.31
CA GLU A 229 -24.60 5.70 -5.92
C GLU A 229 -24.26 4.50 -5.02
N ILE A 230 -24.49 3.27 -5.50
CA ILE A 230 -24.10 2.05 -4.79
C ILE A 230 -22.58 1.97 -4.59
N LYS A 231 -21.78 2.23 -5.63
CA LYS A 231 -20.31 2.20 -5.53
C LYS A 231 -19.80 3.25 -4.54
N MET A 232 -20.36 4.46 -4.56
CA MET A 232 -20.01 5.52 -3.61
C MET A 232 -20.36 5.12 -2.18
N ALA A 233 -21.55 4.55 -1.95
CA ALA A 233 -21.93 4.05 -0.63
C ALA A 233 -20.98 2.95 -0.12
N THR A 234 -20.60 2.00 -0.98
CA THR A 234 -19.64 0.94 -0.63
C THR A 234 -18.24 1.50 -0.35
N LEU A 235 -17.78 2.49 -1.11
CA LEU A 235 -16.48 3.12 -0.86
C LEU A 235 -16.47 3.88 0.47
N LEU A 236 -17.56 4.57 0.82
CA LEU A 236 -17.69 5.23 2.12
C LEU A 236 -17.69 4.21 3.25
N ALA A 237 -18.48 3.14 3.15
CA ALA A 237 -18.50 2.05 4.14
C ALA A 237 -17.11 1.42 4.33
N ASN A 238 -16.40 1.11 3.25
CA ASN A 238 -15.04 0.59 3.32
C ASN A 238 -14.07 1.58 3.98
N LYS A 239 -14.19 2.88 3.68
CA LYS A 239 -13.34 3.92 4.29
C LYS A 239 -13.57 4.00 5.81
N ASP A 240 -14.82 3.89 6.24
CA ASP A 240 -15.20 3.86 7.66
C ASP A 240 -14.72 2.58 8.35
N GLU A 241 -14.80 1.42 7.69
CA GLU A 241 -14.24 0.15 8.19
C GLU A 241 -12.72 0.23 8.36
N HIS A 242 -12.00 0.81 7.39
CA HIS A 242 -10.56 1.03 7.49
C HIS A 242 -10.20 1.99 8.63
N ALA A 243 -10.96 3.08 8.82
CA ALA A 243 -10.76 4.00 9.92
C ALA A 243 -10.98 3.31 11.28
N CYS A 244 -12.06 2.52 11.41
CA CYS A 244 -12.33 1.71 12.59
C CYS A 244 -11.21 0.67 12.86
N SER A 245 -10.69 0.03 11.81
CA SER A 245 -9.60 -0.93 11.92
C SER A 245 -8.29 -0.27 12.40
N ILE A 246 -7.96 0.91 11.89
CA ILE A 246 -6.77 1.66 12.32
C ILE A 246 -6.92 2.08 13.79
N ALA A 247 -8.08 2.61 14.18
CA ALA A 247 -8.35 2.99 15.57
C ALA A 247 -8.26 1.77 16.50
N SER A 248 -8.78 0.61 16.08
CA SER A 248 -8.69 -0.63 16.84
C SER A 248 -7.24 -1.10 17.01
N GLN A 249 -6.42 -1.03 15.95
CA GLN A 249 -5.01 -1.36 16.03
C GLN A 249 -4.26 -0.42 17.00
N GLN A 250 -4.52 0.88 16.94
CA GLN A 250 -3.94 1.85 17.87
C GLN A 250 -4.31 1.56 19.33
N ILE A 251 -5.55 1.13 19.59
CA ILE A 251 -5.98 0.72 20.93
C ILE A 251 -5.15 -0.49 21.40
N TYR A 252 -4.99 -1.53 20.57
CA TYR A 252 -4.18 -2.69 20.94
C TYR A 252 -2.71 -2.33 21.20
N ASP A 253 -2.13 -1.46 20.39
CA ASP A 253 -0.74 -1.01 20.58
C ASP A 253 -0.59 -0.23 21.90
N LEU A 254 -1.56 0.63 22.24
CA LEU A 254 -1.60 1.38 23.50
C LEU A 254 -1.83 0.46 24.71
N GLU A 255 -2.70 -0.54 24.60
CA GLU A 255 -2.91 -1.55 25.65
C GLU A 255 -1.64 -2.36 25.91
N ALA A 256 -0.90 -2.72 24.85
CA ALA A 256 0.38 -3.40 24.99
C ALA A 256 1.44 -2.53 25.67
N GLN A 257 1.55 -1.25 25.29
CA GLN A 257 2.46 -0.29 25.94
C GLN A 257 2.08 -0.02 27.41
N LEU A 258 0.80 0.01 27.72
CA LEU A 258 0.33 0.13 29.10
C LEU A 258 0.74 -1.09 29.91
N ALA A 259 0.52 -2.30 29.38
CA ALA A 259 0.89 -3.54 30.06
C ALA A 259 2.40 -3.65 30.31
N THR A 260 3.25 -3.24 29.37
CA THR A 260 4.71 -3.21 29.57
C THR A 260 5.11 -2.18 30.63
N SER A 261 4.54 -0.98 30.58
CA SER A 261 4.79 0.06 31.59
C SER A 261 4.35 -0.37 33.00
N GLU A 262 3.22 -1.06 33.11
CA GLU A 262 2.75 -1.64 34.37
C GLU A 262 3.68 -2.73 34.90
N ALA A 263 4.23 -3.57 34.03
CA ALA A 263 5.23 -4.57 34.40
C ALA A 263 6.53 -3.92 34.91
N ASP A 264 7.04 -2.90 34.21
CA ASP A 264 8.23 -2.15 34.61
C ASP A 264 8.03 -1.46 35.97
N LYS A 265 6.86 -0.85 36.17
CA LYS A 265 6.47 -0.26 37.46
C LYS A 265 6.48 -1.31 38.58
N ALA A 266 5.96 -2.51 38.33
CA ALA A 266 5.94 -3.58 39.33
C ALA A 266 7.35 -4.08 39.69
N VAL A 267 8.28 -4.12 38.72
CA VAL A 267 9.70 -4.44 38.96
C VAL A 267 10.36 -3.35 39.80
N ALA A 268 10.21 -2.08 39.40
CA ALA A 268 10.76 -0.95 40.14
C ALA A 268 10.23 -0.89 41.58
N GLN A 269 8.96 -1.24 41.80
CA GLN A 269 8.38 -1.32 43.14
C GLN A 269 9.03 -2.43 43.98
N LYS A 270 9.24 -3.63 43.42
CA LYS A 270 9.94 -4.71 44.13
C LYS A 270 11.37 -4.35 44.48
N ASP A 271 12.07 -3.66 43.58
CA ASP A 271 13.43 -3.18 43.83
C ASP A 271 13.47 -2.13 44.94
N ALA A 272 12.51 -1.21 44.95
CA ALA A 272 12.36 -0.23 46.03
C ALA A 272 12.09 -0.91 47.38
N GLU A 273 11.22 -1.91 47.42
CA GLU A 273 10.95 -2.70 48.63
C GLU A 273 12.19 -3.47 49.12
N ARG A 274 12.98 -4.01 48.19
CA ARG A 274 14.25 -4.68 48.50
C ARG A 274 15.26 -3.69 49.09
N LEU A 275 15.47 -2.54 48.43
CA LEU A 275 16.38 -1.50 48.91
C LEU A 275 15.96 -0.98 50.28
N GLN A 276 14.66 -0.83 50.54
CA GLN A 276 14.17 -0.44 51.86
C GLN A 276 14.49 -1.48 52.94
N LYS A 277 14.38 -2.77 52.63
CA LYS A 277 14.77 -3.85 53.56
C LYS A 277 16.26 -3.82 53.85
N ASP A 278 17.09 -3.62 52.82
CA ASP A 278 18.54 -3.54 52.96
C ASP A 278 18.97 -2.31 53.78
N LEU A 279 18.31 -1.16 53.57
CA LEU A 279 18.50 0.05 54.35
C LEU A 279 18.18 -0.18 55.84
N ASN A 280 17.01 -0.76 56.14
CA ASN A 280 16.61 -1.09 57.51
C ASN A 280 17.59 -2.08 58.18
N ALA A 281 18.09 -3.06 57.42
CA ALA A 281 19.09 -4.01 57.92
C ALA A 281 20.41 -3.30 58.26
N LEU A 282 20.86 -2.39 57.39
CA LEU A 282 22.08 -1.60 57.60
C LEU A 282 21.94 -0.65 58.80
N GLU A 283 20.79 0.00 58.97
CA GLU A 283 20.47 0.78 60.17
C GLU A 283 20.58 -0.07 61.43
N GLY A 284 20.08 -1.31 61.40
CA GLY A 284 20.22 -2.27 62.49
C GLY A 284 21.67 -2.63 62.81
N VAL A 285 22.51 -2.86 61.78
CA VAL A 285 23.94 -3.15 61.95
C VAL A 285 24.67 -1.93 62.52
N LEU A 286 24.36 -0.72 62.02
CA LEU A 286 24.95 0.53 62.50
C LEU A 286 24.64 0.74 63.98
N HIS A 287 23.39 0.54 64.41
CA HIS A 287 23.02 0.62 65.82
C HIS A 287 23.77 -0.39 66.68
N ARG A 288 23.92 -1.66 66.23
CA ARG A 288 24.71 -2.67 66.94
C ARG A 288 26.18 -2.27 67.04
N PHE A 289 26.77 -1.76 65.97
CA PHE A 289 28.16 -1.29 65.96
C PHE A 289 28.36 -0.11 66.92
N GLN A 290 27.43 0.85 66.94
CA GLN A 290 27.44 1.96 67.89
C GLN A 290 27.36 1.48 69.34
N MET A 291 26.50 0.51 69.66
CA MET A 291 26.41 -0.09 71.00
C MET A 291 27.70 -0.83 71.37
N ASN A 292 28.22 -1.68 70.49
CA ASN A 292 29.46 -2.41 70.72
C ASN A 292 30.66 -1.47 70.88
N SER A 293 30.71 -0.37 70.12
CA SER A 293 31.74 0.66 70.26
C SER A 293 31.68 1.34 71.62
N LYS A 294 30.48 1.65 72.14
CA LYS A 294 30.31 2.18 73.50
C LYS A 294 30.82 1.19 74.56
N VAL A 295 30.40 -0.07 74.48
CA VAL A 295 30.83 -1.12 75.42
C VAL A 295 32.34 -1.36 75.34
N GLN A 296 32.93 -1.38 74.15
CA GLN A 296 34.37 -1.51 74.00
C GLN A 296 35.13 -0.32 74.59
N LYS A 297 34.66 0.91 74.35
CA LYS A 297 35.26 2.12 74.97
C LYS A 297 35.22 2.05 76.49
N GLU A 298 34.10 1.63 77.08
CA GLU A 298 33.98 1.42 78.54
C GLU A 298 34.94 0.34 79.04
N ARG A 299 35.08 -0.79 78.33
CA ARG A 299 36.03 -1.85 78.68
C ARG A 299 37.49 -1.38 78.61
N VAL A 300 37.84 -0.61 77.58
CA VAL A 300 39.19 -0.01 77.44
C VAL A 300 39.45 0.96 78.58
N ALA A 301 38.52 1.87 78.89
CA ALA A 301 38.65 2.79 80.02
C ALA A 301 38.81 2.06 81.36
N ALA A 302 38.11 0.95 81.58
CA ALA A 302 38.27 0.11 82.77
C ALA A 302 39.65 -0.56 82.83
N MET A 303 40.16 -1.07 81.70
CA MET A 303 41.51 -1.64 81.63
C MET A 303 42.59 -0.56 81.84
N GLU A 304 42.44 0.63 81.26
CA GLU A 304 43.34 1.77 81.49
C GLU A 304 43.35 2.17 82.96
N ALA A 305 42.19 2.26 83.61
CA ALA A 305 42.11 2.55 85.05
C ALA A 305 42.75 1.45 85.92
N ALA A 306 42.63 0.17 85.52
CA ALA A 306 43.29 -0.93 86.21
C ALA A 306 44.81 -0.92 86.00
N LEU A 307 45.26 -0.57 84.80
CA LEU A 307 46.67 -0.44 84.46
C LEU A 307 47.31 0.72 85.23
N GLU A 308 46.63 1.86 85.34
CA GLU A 308 47.10 2.98 86.16
C GLU A 308 47.16 2.61 87.66
N ARG A 309 46.20 1.86 88.19
CA ARG A 309 46.29 1.31 89.56
C ARG A 309 47.47 0.35 89.72
N ALA A 310 47.64 -0.59 88.80
CA ALA A 310 48.75 -1.54 88.85
C ALA A 310 50.12 -0.82 88.75
N LYS A 311 50.23 0.23 87.92
CA LYS A 311 51.42 1.09 87.87
C LYS A 311 51.70 1.76 89.21
N GLN A 312 50.68 2.32 89.86
CA GLN A 312 50.81 2.95 91.17
C GLN A 312 51.26 1.93 92.23
N GLU A 313 50.69 0.71 92.23
CA GLU A 313 51.09 -0.40 93.10
C GLU A 313 52.55 -0.82 92.84
N LEU A 314 52.97 -0.95 91.58
CA LEU A 314 54.35 -1.31 91.22
C LEU A 314 55.36 -0.23 91.63
N GLN A 315 55.02 1.05 91.46
CA GLN A 315 55.82 2.16 91.95
C GLN A 315 55.94 2.14 93.49
N SER A 316 54.87 1.76 94.20
CA SER A 316 54.92 1.59 95.65
C SER A 316 55.77 0.41 96.11
N HIS A 317 55.79 -0.70 95.36
CA HIS A 317 56.65 -1.86 95.63
C HIS A 317 58.12 -1.62 95.26
N GLN A 318 58.38 -0.87 94.19
CA GLN A 318 59.73 -0.50 93.78
C GLN A 318 60.40 0.44 94.80
N ALA A 319 59.63 1.21 95.58
CA ALA A 319 60.13 1.98 96.71
C ALA A 319 60.53 1.12 97.94
N ILE A 320 60.20 -0.18 97.97
CA ILE A 320 60.44 -1.08 99.13
C ILE A 320 61.66 -2.01 98.93
N LEU A 321 62.16 -2.16 97.70
CA LEU A 321 63.31 -3.02 97.38
C LEU A 321 64.57 -2.18 97.14
N GLU A 322 65.35 -1.94 98.20
CA GLU A 322 66.76 -1.50 98.09
C GLU A 322 67.61 -2.61 97.43
N PRO A 323 68.53 -2.27 96.51
CA PRO A 323 69.25 -3.26 95.72
C PRO A 323 70.37 -3.92 96.53
N SER A 324 70.20 -5.20 96.88
CA SER A 324 71.28 -6.05 97.40
C SER A 324 72.26 -6.40 96.27
N GLU A 325 73.48 -5.88 96.35
CA GLU A 325 74.59 -6.01 95.38
C GLU A 325 75.00 -7.47 95.05
N GLY A 326 74.51 -8.46 95.81
CA GLY A 326 74.79 -9.88 95.55
C GLY A 326 74.12 -10.45 94.29
N ILE A 327 72.97 -9.91 93.89
CA ILE A 327 72.16 -10.46 92.78
C ILE A 327 72.74 -10.08 91.40
N ALA A 328 73.46 -8.96 91.32
CA ALA A 328 74.04 -8.48 90.06
C ALA A 328 75.05 -9.46 89.45
N ASN A 329 75.86 -10.12 90.27
CA ASN A 329 76.87 -11.09 89.80
C ASN A 329 76.24 -12.39 89.29
N ASP A 330 75.16 -12.85 89.92
CA ASP A 330 74.41 -14.02 89.45
C ASP A 330 73.62 -13.70 88.18
N TYR A 331 73.06 -12.50 88.08
CA TYR A 331 72.40 -12.02 86.85
C TYR A 331 73.37 -11.91 85.67
N GLN A 332 74.57 -11.39 85.90
CA GLN A 332 75.62 -11.30 84.89
C GLN A 332 76.07 -12.69 84.41
N ARG A 333 76.18 -13.66 85.32
CA ARG A 333 76.52 -15.06 85.01
C ARG A 333 75.41 -15.75 84.21
N VAL A 334 74.14 -15.49 84.54
CA VAL A 334 72.99 -16.03 83.81
C VAL A 334 72.89 -15.41 82.42
N LEU A 335 73.15 -14.11 82.26
CA LEU A 335 73.21 -13.45 80.94
C LEU A 335 74.32 -14.02 80.06
N ALA A 336 75.51 -14.28 80.61
CA ALA A 336 76.60 -14.90 79.87
C ALA A 336 76.24 -16.33 79.41
N LYS A 337 75.65 -17.15 80.29
CA LYS A 337 75.15 -18.49 79.93
C LYS A 337 74.00 -18.45 78.91
N LEU A 338 73.13 -17.46 78.99
CA LEU A 338 72.04 -17.27 78.03
C LEU A 338 72.58 -16.90 76.65
N ALA A 339 73.59 -16.03 76.57
CA ALA A 339 74.25 -15.70 75.32
C ALA A 339 74.93 -16.94 74.69
N GLU A 340 75.58 -17.77 75.50
CA GLU A 340 76.18 -19.03 75.07
C GLU A 340 75.12 -20.02 74.55
N LYS A 341 74.02 -20.21 75.29
CA LYS A 341 72.90 -21.05 74.84
C LYS A 341 72.17 -20.50 73.62
N THR A 342 72.05 -19.19 73.49
CA THR A 342 71.49 -18.56 72.29
C THR A 342 72.36 -18.87 71.08
N ARG A 343 73.69 -18.79 71.23
CA ARG A 343 74.63 -19.18 70.18
C ARG A 343 74.56 -20.67 69.84
N GLU A 344 74.41 -21.55 70.83
CA GLU A 344 74.17 -22.98 70.60
C GLU A 344 72.84 -23.23 69.88
N CYS A 345 71.77 -22.50 70.22
CA CYS A 345 70.49 -22.58 69.51
C CYS A 345 70.58 -22.07 68.06
N GLU A 346 71.36 -21.02 67.81
CA GLU A 346 71.63 -20.53 66.45
C GLU A 346 72.40 -21.59 65.64
N GLN A 347 73.43 -22.21 66.23
CA GLN A 347 74.17 -23.31 65.60
C GLN A 347 73.29 -24.54 65.33
N LEU A 348 72.38 -24.88 66.25
CA LEU A 348 71.41 -25.96 66.04
C LEU A 348 70.38 -25.60 64.96
N ARG A 349 69.97 -24.33 64.87
CA ARG A 349 69.09 -23.83 63.80
C ARG A 349 69.78 -23.91 62.45
N GLU A 350 71.05 -23.50 62.38
CA GLU A 350 71.87 -23.57 61.17
C GLU A 350 72.16 -25.03 60.74
N ALA A 351 72.40 -25.93 61.69
CA ALA A 351 72.54 -27.37 61.42
C ALA A 351 71.22 -28.00 60.95
N LEU A 352 70.08 -27.59 61.53
CA LEU A 352 68.76 -28.04 61.11
C LEU A 352 68.40 -27.50 59.74
N GLU A 353 68.69 -26.23 59.45
CA GLU A 353 68.50 -25.61 58.14
C GLU A 353 69.38 -26.29 57.08
N SER A 354 70.64 -26.58 57.41
CA SER A 354 71.56 -27.34 56.54
C SER A 354 71.04 -28.75 56.27
N SER A 355 70.53 -29.46 57.28
CA SER A 355 69.91 -30.77 57.11
C SER A 355 68.64 -30.69 56.27
N THR A 356 67.82 -29.67 56.50
CA THR A 356 66.58 -29.42 55.76
C THR A 356 66.88 -29.12 54.29
N MET A 357 67.91 -28.33 54.00
CA MET A 357 68.38 -28.07 52.64
C MET A 357 68.91 -29.34 51.96
N GLN A 358 69.62 -30.21 52.67
CA GLN A 358 70.00 -31.54 52.15
C GLN A 358 68.76 -32.40 51.83
N TYR A 359 67.76 -32.41 52.72
CA TYR A 359 66.50 -33.13 52.48
C TYR A 359 65.74 -32.60 51.27
N TYR A 360 65.68 -31.28 51.06
CA TYR A 360 65.06 -30.70 49.88
C TYR A 360 65.85 -31.01 48.60
N SER A 361 67.19 -30.99 48.66
CA SER A 361 68.07 -31.36 47.55
C SER A 361 67.87 -32.81 47.12
N ASP A 362 67.87 -33.74 48.08
CA ASP A 362 67.67 -35.17 47.82
C ASP A 362 66.25 -35.45 47.30
N ARG A 363 65.25 -34.74 47.83
CA ARG A 363 63.88 -34.85 47.36
C ARG A 363 63.74 -34.36 45.91
N GLU A 364 64.35 -33.24 45.54
CA GLU A 364 64.32 -32.78 44.15
C GLU A 364 64.97 -33.77 43.18
N VAL A 365 66.07 -34.42 43.59
CA VAL A 365 66.72 -35.47 42.78
C VAL A 365 65.82 -36.70 42.68
N LEU A 366 65.14 -37.10 43.76
CA LEU A 366 64.15 -38.18 43.75
C LEU A 366 62.95 -37.86 42.87
N ASP A 367 62.40 -36.65 42.95
CA ASP A 367 61.26 -36.20 42.15
C ASP A 367 61.64 -36.13 40.66
N LYS A 368 62.85 -35.65 40.32
CA LYS A 368 63.39 -35.69 38.94
C LYS A 368 63.57 -37.12 38.45
N ARG A 369 64.09 -38.02 39.28
CA ARG A 369 64.26 -39.45 38.93
C ARG A 369 62.93 -40.16 38.75
N LEU A 370 61.94 -39.86 39.60
CA LEU A 370 60.59 -40.39 39.54
C LEU A 370 59.86 -39.89 38.30
N ALA A 371 59.94 -38.60 37.99
CA ALA A 371 59.39 -38.02 36.76
C ALA A 371 60.01 -38.67 35.52
N ALA A 372 61.34 -38.83 35.48
CA ALA A 372 62.03 -39.53 34.39
C ALA A 372 61.57 -40.99 34.25
N GLN A 373 61.42 -41.73 35.37
CA GLN A 373 60.92 -43.11 35.35
C GLN A 373 59.47 -43.21 34.90
N LEU A 374 58.60 -42.27 35.30
CA LEU A 374 57.22 -42.22 34.84
C LEU A 374 57.16 -41.94 33.32
N VAL A 375 57.95 -40.99 32.80
CA VAL A 375 58.02 -40.70 31.36
C VAL A 375 58.53 -41.92 30.58
N VAL A 376 59.57 -42.60 31.07
CA VAL A 376 60.04 -43.85 30.47
C VAL A 376 58.96 -44.93 30.50
N ALA A 377 58.26 -45.11 31.63
CA ALA A 377 57.16 -46.07 31.75
C ALA A 377 55.99 -45.74 30.81
N TYR A 378 55.72 -44.46 30.55
CA TYR A 378 54.70 -44.03 29.58
C TYR A 378 55.10 -44.40 28.14
N ILE A 379 56.37 -44.21 27.77
CA ILE A 379 56.86 -44.54 26.42
C ILE A 379 56.91 -46.07 26.21
N SER A 380 57.33 -46.81 27.24
CA SER A 380 57.55 -48.27 27.14
C SER A 380 56.31 -49.13 27.44
N SER A 381 55.25 -48.59 28.06
CA SER A 381 54.06 -49.37 28.41
C SER A 381 53.02 -49.41 27.28
N VAL A 382 52.29 -50.53 27.22
CA VAL A 382 51.16 -50.71 26.31
C VAL A 382 49.91 -49.96 26.81
N GLN A 383 49.78 -49.76 28.13
CA GLN A 383 48.67 -49.07 28.79
C GLN A 383 49.04 -47.60 29.11
N LYS A 384 49.26 -46.84 28.05
CA LYS A 384 49.66 -45.42 28.13
C LYS A 384 48.67 -44.56 28.91
N SER A 385 47.36 -44.84 28.78
CA SER A 385 46.29 -44.13 29.50
C SER A 385 46.46 -44.18 31.02
N ASP A 386 46.86 -45.32 31.56
CA ASP A 386 46.85 -45.56 33.00
C ASP A 386 48.07 -44.93 33.66
N VAL A 387 49.22 -44.98 32.97
CA VAL A 387 50.43 -44.26 33.39
C VAL A 387 50.19 -42.75 33.34
N LEU A 388 49.50 -42.27 32.31
CA LEU A 388 49.16 -40.84 32.19
C LEU A 388 48.14 -40.42 33.26
N HIS A 389 47.17 -41.28 33.60
CA HIS A 389 46.21 -41.04 34.69
C HIS A 389 46.91 -40.99 36.05
N LEU A 390 47.89 -41.87 36.26
CA LEU A 390 48.73 -41.88 37.45
C LEU A 390 49.59 -40.61 37.54
N MET A 391 50.23 -40.20 36.44
CA MET A 391 50.96 -38.92 36.35
C MET A 391 50.07 -37.73 36.67
N ALA A 392 48.88 -37.66 36.08
CA ALA A 392 47.93 -36.58 36.31
C ALA A 392 47.44 -36.52 37.76
N ARG A 393 47.31 -37.67 38.43
CA ARG A 393 46.99 -37.73 39.85
C ARG A 393 48.17 -37.34 40.75
N MET A 394 49.40 -37.74 40.40
CA MET A 394 50.58 -37.44 41.22
C MET A 394 51.07 -35.99 41.10
N MET A 395 50.83 -35.35 39.96
CA MET A 395 51.21 -33.96 39.69
C MET A 395 50.04 -32.98 39.80
N ASP A 396 48.89 -33.42 40.33
CA ASP A 396 47.68 -32.61 40.52
C ASP A 396 47.27 -31.80 39.28
N PHE A 397 47.18 -32.47 38.12
CA PHE A 397 46.74 -31.81 36.89
C PHE A 397 45.37 -31.18 37.08
N THR A 398 45.21 -29.95 36.60
CA THR A 398 43.90 -29.31 36.51
C THR A 398 43.03 -30.03 35.48
N GLU A 399 41.71 -29.90 35.57
CA GLU A 399 40.79 -30.55 34.61
C GLU A 399 41.06 -30.13 33.15
N GLU A 400 41.56 -28.91 32.93
CA GLU A 400 41.98 -28.42 31.62
C GLU A 400 43.32 -29.04 31.14
N GLN A 401 44.21 -29.40 32.06
CA GLN A 401 45.43 -30.14 31.72
C GLN A 401 45.11 -31.61 31.43
N LYS A 402 44.19 -32.22 32.19
CA LYS A 402 43.69 -33.58 31.95
C LYS A 402 43.00 -33.73 30.60
N SER A 403 42.23 -32.73 30.18
CA SER A 403 41.60 -32.71 28.85
C SER A 403 42.63 -32.61 27.72
N ARG A 404 43.65 -31.75 27.89
CA ARG A 404 44.76 -31.60 26.93
C ARG A 404 45.60 -32.85 26.75
N VAL A 405 45.78 -33.64 27.82
CA VAL A 405 46.52 -34.91 27.75
C VAL A 405 45.63 -36.13 27.43
N GLY A 406 44.34 -35.92 27.16
CA GLY A 406 43.44 -36.96 26.65
C GLY A 406 42.87 -37.93 27.70
N LEU A 407 42.79 -37.52 28.98
CA LEU A 407 42.30 -38.36 30.10
C LEU A 407 40.81 -38.20 30.42
N CYS A 408 40.12 -37.23 29.81
CA CYS A 408 38.68 -37.03 30.01
C CYS A 408 37.87 -37.88 29.02
N HIS A 409 36.88 -38.60 29.56
CA HIS A 409 35.90 -39.41 28.82
C HIS A 409 35.17 -38.58 27.74
N PRO A 410 34.72 -39.20 26.64
CA PRO A 410 34.21 -38.47 25.47
C PRO A 410 32.99 -37.64 25.85
N ILE A 411 33.06 -36.34 25.58
CA ILE A 411 31.92 -35.43 25.72
C ILE A 411 30.88 -35.84 24.68
N GLU A 412 29.78 -36.41 25.16
CA GLU A 412 28.59 -36.73 24.40
C GLU A 412 27.95 -35.41 23.90
N GLY A 413 27.94 -35.20 22.58
CA GLY A 413 27.11 -34.17 21.95
C GLY A 413 27.82 -32.93 21.39
N ASN A 414 28.84 -33.10 20.54
CA ASN A 414 28.87 -32.44 19.23
C ASN A 414 29.90 -33.15 18.33
N GLY A 415 29.47 -33.57 17.15
CA GLY A 415 30.25 -34.41 16.25
C GLY A 415 31.45 -33.68 15.60
N GLY A 416 32.51 -34.46 15.36
CA GLY A 416 33.73 -34.09 14.62
C GLY A 416 34.86 -33.68 15.58
N GLY A 417 35.91 -34.47 15.82
CA GLY A 417 36.73 -35.15 14.83
C GLY A 417 38.01 -34.35 14.64
N GLY A 418 39.03 -34.65 15.46
CA GLY A 418 40.42 -34.24 15.26
C GLY A 418 40.74 -32.78 15.59
N LEU A 419 41.82 -32.56 16.35
CA LEU A 419 42.76 -31.42 16.17
C LEU A 419 43.98 -31.47 17.12
N ILE A 420 44.28 -32.58 17.80
CA ILE A 420 45.58 -32.73 18.51
C ILE A 420 46.31 -34.05 18.20
N SER A 421 45.89 -34.77 17.16
CA SER A 421 46.72 -35.83 16.56
C SER A 421 47.74 -35.31 15.54
N SER A 422 47.95 -33.99 15.44
CA SER A 422 48.78 -33.37 14.39
C SER A 422 49.89 -32.42 14.89
N ILE A 423 50.32 -32.48 16.17
CA ILE A 423 51.47 -31.67 16.65
C ILE A 423 52.63 -32.54 17.18
N LEU A 424 52.46 -33.86 17.26
CA LEU A 424 53.55 -34.81 17.51
C LEU A 424 53.57 -35.89 16.41
N GLU A 425 53.52 -35.45 15.16
CA GLU A 425 54.07 -36.23 14.04
C GLU A 425 55.60 -36.23 14.22
N PHE A 426 56.07 -37.15 15.06
CA PHE A 426 57.44 -37.58 15.11
C PHE A 426 57.71 -38.29 13.77
N VAL A 427 57.96 -37.49 12.72
CA VAL A 427 58.56 -37.97 11.49
C VAL A 427 59.89 -38.57 11.88
N ALA A 428 59.95 -39.90 11.89
CA ALA A 428 61.20 -40.62 11.84
C ALA A 428 61.90 -40.22 10.52
N PRO A 429 63.11 -39.66 10.54
CA PRO A 429 63.89 -39.53 9.32
C PRO A 429 64.41 -40.92 8.96
N GLU A 430 63.98 -41.42 7.81
CA GLU A 430 64.69 -42.47 7.09
C GLU A 430 66.13 -42.06 6.78
N GLU A 431 66.96 -43.07 6.62
CA GLU A 431 68.36 -43.01 6.24
C GLU A 431 68.62 -42.19 4.97
N ASN A 432 69.79 -41.54 4.97
CA ASN A 432 70.52 -40.93 3.83
C ASN A 432 70.23 -39.46 3.50
N ALA A 433 71.01 -38.55 4.11
CA ALA A 433 71.99 -37.73 3.37
C ALA A 433 72.83 -36.90 4.35
N GLN A 434 74.14 -36.89 4.11
CA GLN A 434 75.15 -36.19 4.88
C GLN A 434 74.99 -34.66 4.83
N ALA A 435 74.90 -34.06 6.01
CA ALA A 435 75.57 -32.80 6.31
C ALA A 435 76.15 -32.93 7.73
N ALA A 436 77.48 -33.09 7.79
CA ALA A 436 78.22 -33.13 9.04
C ALA A 436 78.06 -31.78 9.75
N VAL A 437 77.41 -31.80 10.92
CA VAL A 437 77.51 -30.72 11.90
C VAL A 437 78.31 -31.26 13.06
N ASP A 438 79.49 -30.66 13.26
CA ASP A 438 80.46 -31.01 14.28
C ASP A 438 79.85 -30.97 15.70
N PRO A 439 79.99 -32.02 16.52
CA PRO A 439 79.40 -32.11 17.86
C PRO A 439 80.15 -31.30 18.93
N SER A 440 81.14 -30.49 18.54
CA SER A 440 82.03 -29.74 19.43
C SER A 440 81.62 -28.27 19.65
N THR A 441 80.48 -27.82 19.12
CA THR A 441 79.95 -26.44 19.35
C THR A 441 78.75 -26.38 20.33
N ILE A 442 78.36 -27.53 20.91
CA ILE A 442 77.19 -27.64 21.81
C ILE A 442 77.57 -27.52 23.30
N GLY A 443 78.87 -27.51 23.64
CA GLY A 443 79.35 -27.52 25.02
C GLY A 443 79.15 -26.21 25.80
N ASP A 444 79.06 -25.06 25.12
CA ASP A 444 79.15 -23.74 25.76
C ASP A 444 77.89 -22.88 25.64
N LYS A 445 76.79 -23.44 25.13
CA LYS A 445 75.49 -22.72 25.04
C LYS A 445 74.52 -23.24 26.08
N SER A 446 74.02 -22.34 26.94
CA SER A 446 73.03 -22.68 27.96
C SER A 446 71.74 -23.16 27.29
N PHE A 447 71.04 -24.14 27.89
CA PHE A 447 69.73 -24.61 27.41
C PHE A 447 68.73 -23.45 27.23
N ALA A 448 68.86 -22.41 28.06
CA ALA A 448 68.07 -21.19 27.94
C ALA A 448 68.37 -20.43 26.63
N GLU A 449 69.63 -20.38 26.20
CA GLU A 449 70.04 -19.72 24.94
C GLU A 449 69.53 -20.48 23.72
N MET A 450 69.61 -21.82 23.73
CA MET A 450 69.07 -22.68 22.67
C MET A 450 67.55 -22.56 22.54
N LEU A 451 66.84 -22.49 23.67
CA LEU A 451 65.38 -22.26 23.68
C LEU A 451 65.00 -20.86 23.22
N SER A 452 65.77 -19.83 23.59
CA SER A 452 65.52 -18.48 23.10
C SER A 452 65.82 -18.35 21.60
N GLU A 453 66.87 -18.99 21.10
CA GLU A 453 67.19 -19.03 19.66
C GLU A 453 66.07 -19.74 18.87
N PHE A 454 65.58 -20.87 19.40
CA PHE A 454 64.45 -21.59 18.81
C PHE A 454 63.14 -20.78 18.82
N LEU A 455 62.78 -20.13 19.95
CA LEU A 455 61.56 -19.31 20.04
C LEU A 455 61.61 -18.08 19.13
N VAL A 456 62.80 -17.50 18.95
CA VAL A 456 63.02 -16.37 18.02
C VAL A 456 62.90 -16.82 16.57
N ASP A 457 63.47 -17.98 16.22
CA ASP A 457 63.34 -18.57 14.87
C ASP A 457 61.90 -18.98 14.55
N GLU A 458 61.16 -19.51 15.53
CA GLU A 458 59.76 -19.89 15.35
C GLU A 458 58.86 -18.65 15.20
N ALA A 459 59.14 -17.57 15.94
CA ALA A 459 58.46 -16.29 15.80
C ALA A 459 58.78 -15.58 14.47
N ALA A 460 59.98 -15.80 13.91
CA ALA A 460 60.39 -15.25 12.62
C ALA A 460 59.77 -16.00 11.42
N LYS A 461 59.47 -17.30 11.56
CA LYS A 461 58.77 -18.10 10.53
C LYS A 461 57.26 -17.80 10.43
N GLY A 462 56.72 -17.05 11.39
CA GLY A 462 55.30 -16.65 11.43
C GLY A 462 54.96 -15.32 10.75
N LYS A 463 55.80 -14.81 9.83
CA LYS A 463 55.51 -13.65 8.97
C LYS A 463 55.44 -14.01 7.50
#